data_AF-A0A2E7BVP0-F1
#
_entry.id   AF-A0A2E7BVP0-F1
#
_cell.length_a   1.000
_cell.length_b   1.000
_cell.length_c   1.000
_cell.angle_alpha   90.00
_cell.angle_beta   90.00
_cell.angle_gamma   90.00
#
_symmetry.space_group_name_H-M   'P 1'
#
loop_
_entity.id
_entity.type
_entity.pdbx_description
1 polymer ?
#
loop_
_entity_poly.entity_id
_entity_poly.type
_entity_poly.pdbx_seq_one_letter_code
_entity_poly.pdbx_strand_id
1 'polypeptide(L)'
;MAPSESHSERACLASLDIGKPPLVMPPCHRGPIPSGHRTARPRGSRRERGRSAILFQPPSFGSGGASHGPIDAHLSAPPLWAQRRLLMLRTWPLIVLLISIPPLACSPSEPAPPHQDAGPAAPVDADGDGVPETEDCDDQDGQLGPRSEDGDCDGFKQAQDCDDNNAQSYSRAQDGDCDGHLEADDCDDGDPDATHRGEDADCDGYRPPEDCDDDNPAIHPGAEEDWEDGVDQDCDGNADSICGDGRIGNIETCDDGNETDGDGCSSDCSIEAQCSEGCRSDADCAGENERCVGEPRGIDGATGQCEQTNVSPEGLEAPCSLEAPCGPGLACLGAYAWGEGGWCVADWFAKDFYSHDLADLPEDGSRYSSSVIACGLASVPVDIVLYLHLDHPRPEDLIVELEDPNGQVGTVLENEAWSPGPIIARVGTGDDQVNGRWTLHLRDTVSGQTGQLTGWSLYLLSRWD
;
A
#
# COMPACT_ATOMS: atom_id res chain seq x y z
N MET A 1 -54.72 40.32 14.47
CA MET A 1 -53.56 41.03 15.02
C MET A 1 -52.32 40.39 14.41
N ALA A 2 -51.79 41.00 13.36
CA ALA A 2 -50.40 40.88 12.90
C ALA A 2 -49.55 41.89 13.72
N PRO A 3 -48.21 42.06 13.52
CA PRO A 3 -47.29 41.44 12.55
C PRO A 3 -46.00 40.88 13.22
N SER A 4 -45.17 39.99 12.64
CA SER A 4 -44.23 40.07 11.49
C SER A 4 -43.20 41.21 11.54
N GLU A 5 -41.91 40.89 11.69
CA GLU A 5 -40.83 41.71 11.11
C GLU A 5 -39.70 40.83 10.56
N SER A 6 -39.24 41.27 9.40
CA SER A 6 -38.29 40.72 8.43
C SER A 6 -37.33 41.85 8.06
N HIS A 7 -36.03 41.60 7.90
CA HIS A 7 -35.06 42.42 7.13
C HIS A 7 -33.81 41.53 7.00
N SER A 8 -33.29 41.07 5.86
CA SER A 8 -33.03 41.58 4.49
C SER A 8 -31.94 42.65 4.38
N GLU A 9 -30.93 42.31 3.54
CA GLU A 9 -29.93 43.15 2.84
C GLU A 9 -28.77 43.71 3.70
N ARG A 10 -27.49 43.73 3.28
CA ARG A 10 -26.91 43.84 1.93
C ARG A 10 -25.40 43.53 1.92
N ALA A 11 -24.95 43.05 0.76
CA ALA A 11 -23.55 42.89 0.35
C ALA A 11 -22.77 44.21 0.23
N CYS A 12 -21.45 44.12 0.39
CA CYS A 12 -20.47 45.02 -0.24
C CYS A 12 -19.21 44.23 -0.62
N LEU A 13 -19.06 43.99 -1.93
CA LEU A 13 -17.78 43.75 -2.60
C LEU A 13 -16.93 45.02 -2.55
N ALA A 14 -15.61 44.89 -2.36
CA ALA A 14 -14.64 45.87 -2.86
C ALA A 14 -13.26 45.23 -3.08
N SER A 15 -12.68 45.59 -4.21
CA SER A 15 -11.53 45.04 -4.92
C SER A 15 -10.16 45.12 -4.24
N LEU A 16 -9.31 44.17 -4.66
CA LEU A 16 -7.87 44.24 -4.96
C LEU A 16 -7.18 45.61 -4.87
N ASP A 17 -6.03 45.67 -4.18
CA ASP A 17 -4.87 46.38 -4.70
C ASP A 17 -3.53 45.81 -4.19
N ILE A 18 -2.54 45.83 -5.08
CA ILE A 18 -1.21 45.22 -4.97
C ILE A 18 -0.18 46.25 -4.51
N GLY A 19 0.71 45.88 -3.57
CA GLY A 19 2.12 46.30 -3.65
C GLY A 19 2.79 46.98 -2.45
N LYS A 20 3.95 46.39 -2.09
CA LYS A 20 5.19 46.95 -1.47
C LYS A 20 5.44 46.78 0.05
N PRO A 21 6.74 46.65 0.44
CA PRO A 21 7.23 45.71 1.47
C PRO A 21 7.63 46.41 2.78
N PRO A 22 7.90 45.67 3.88
CA PRO A 22 8.46 46.27 5.08
C PRO A 22 9.99 46.15 5.20
N LEU A 23 10.49 47.08 6.00
CA LEU A 23 11.85 47.56 6.21
C LEU A 23 12.69 46.70 7.17
N VAL A 24 14.01 46.94 7.07
CA VAL A 24 15.13 46.37 7.82
C VAL A 24 15.32 47.04 9.21
N MET A 25 15.45 46.21 10.27
CA MET A 25 16.27 46.28 11.54
C MET A 25 16.26 47.54 12.44
N PRO A 26 16.42 47.48 13.80
CA PRO A 26 17.63 46.93 14.50
C PRO A 26 17.43 46.34 15.95
N PRO A 27 18.51 45.89 16.65
CA PRO A 27 18.47 44.94 17.77
C PRO A 27 18.69 45.56 19.17
N CYS A 28 18.40 44.81 20.25
CA CYS A 28 18.80 45.21 21.63
C CYS A 28 19.02 44.02 22.60
N HIS A 29 20.28 43.90 23.04
CA HIS A 29 20.82 43.57 24.37
C HIS A 29 20.04 42.76 25.45
N ARG A 30 20.75 41.79 26.04
CA ARG A 30 20.66 41.45 27.48
C ARG A 30 22.05 41.24 28.10
N GLY A 31 22.25 41.80 29.29
CA GLY A 31 23.25 41.38 30.29
C GLY A 31 22.53 41.00 31.61
N PRO A 32 23.22 40.95 32.77
CA PRO A 32 24.12 39.87 33.20
C PRO A 32 23.72 39.16 34.53
N ILE A 33 24.27 37.95 34.73
CA ILE A 33 24.64 37.11 35.93
C ILE A 33 24.10 37.47 37.36
N PRO A 34 23.92 36.50 38.29
CA PRO A 34 25.05 36.09 39.15
C PRO A 34 25.12 34.59 39.55
N SER A 35 26.31 34.27 40.04
CA SER A 35 26.94 33.00 40.38
C SER A 35 26.47 32.34 41.68
N GLY A 36 26.66 31.02 41.80
CA GLY A 36 26.56 30.27 43.06
C GLY A 36 27.48 29.04 43.10
N HIS A 37 28.59 29.15 43.82
CA HIS A 37 29.50 28.06 44.18
C HIS A 37 28.82 26.99 45.06
N ARG A 38 29.18 25.70 44.88
CA ARG A 38 29.73 24.86 45.96
C ARG A 38 30.34 23.54 45.47
N THR A 39 31.34 23.15 46.23
CA THR A 39 32.35 22.09 46.07
C THR A 39 31.88 20.72 46.56
N ALA A 40 32.43 19.64 45.97
CA ALA A 40 33.16 18.54 46.63
C ALA A 40 32.83 17.12 46.07
N ARG A 41 33.88 16.46 45.57
CA ARG A 41 34.07 15.00 45.50
C ARG A 41 34.67 14.53 46.86
N PRO A 42 34.61 13.24 47.30
CA PRO A 42 35.27 12.15 46.56
C PRO A 42 34.71 10.70 46.69
N ARG A 43 35.16 9.91 45.70
CA ARG A 43 35.46 8.46 45.62
C ARG A 43 35.08 7.52 46.78
N GLY A 44 34.41 6.43 46.38
CA GLY A 44 34.94 5.06 46.53
C GLY A 44 34.16 4.13 47.45
N SER A 45 33.63 3.02 46.92
CA SER A 45 34.11 1.69 47.30
C SER A 45 33.53 0.59 46.40
N ARG A 46 34.44 -0.30 46.05
CA ARG A 46 34.28 -1.56 45.32
C ARG A 46 33.72 -2.61 46.29
N ARG A 47 32.68 -3.35 45.91
CA ARG A 47 32.41 -4.67 46.49
C ARG A 47 31.95 -5.65 45.41
N GLU A 48 32.88 -6.51 45.05
CA GLU A 48 32.64 -7.85 44.52
C GLU A 48 31.92 -8.70 45.57
N ARG A 49 30.95 -9.51 45.10
CA ARG A 49 30.45 -10.81 45.60
C ARG A 49 29.02 -10.96 45.06
N GLY A 50 28.58 -12.06 44.45
CA GLY A 50 29.20 -13.35 44.17
C GLY A 50 28.20 -14.14 43.33
N ARG A 51 28.73 -14.92 42.39
CA ARG A 51 27.98 -15.90 41.60
C ARG A 51 27.32 -16.92 42.53
N SER A 52 26.04 -17.21 42.32
CA SER A 52 25.43 -18.49 42.68
C SER A 52 24.62 -18.97 41.50
N ALA A 53 25.22 -19.91 40.76
CA ALA A 53 24.54 -20.72 39.78
C ALA A 53 23.72 -21.76 40.54
N ILE A 54 22.40 -21.73 40.37
CA ILE A 54 21.53 -22.83 40.78
C ILE A 54 21.21 -23.60 39.50
N LEU A 55 21.81 -24.80 39.38
CA LEU A 55 21.40 -25.81 38.42
C LEU A 55 19.98 -26.27 38.77
N PHE A 56 19.03 -26.11 37.86
CA PHE A 56 17.83 -26.93 37.83
C PHE A 56 17.97 -27.96 36.70
N GLN A 57 17.99 -29.23 37.09
CA GLN A 57 17.84 -30.37 36.19
C GLN A 57 16.36 -30.55 35.86
N PRO A 58 15.98 -30.82 34.60
CA PRO A 58 14.64 -31.31 34.29
C PRO A 58 14.53 -32.82 34.57
N PRO A 59 13.41 -33.33 35.11
CA PRO A 59 13.19 -34.77 35.18
C PRO A 59 12.80 -35.32 33.79
N SER A 60 13.47 -36.39 33.42
CA SER A 60 13.11 -37.29 32.32
C SER A 60 12.18 -38.41 32.81
N PHE A 61 11.57 -39.13 31.86
CA PHE A 61 10.66 -40.30 31.94
C PHE A 61 9.16 -39.93 31.93
N GLY A 62 8.30 -40.54 31.10
CA GLY A 62 8.41 -41.87 30.50
C GLY A 62 7.70 -42.02 29.16
N SER A 63 8.32 -42.89 28.36
CA SER A 63 7.82 -43.53 27.17
C SER A 63 6.72 -44.54 27.48
N GLY A 64 5.64 -44.48 26.70
CA GLY A 64 4.63 -45.53 26.58
C GLY A 64 4.32 -45.74 25.12
N GLY A 65 4.99 -46.72 24.51
CA GLY A 65 4.69 -47.20 23.15
C GLY A 65 3.76 -48.41 23.18
N ALA A 66 2.87 -48.48 22.20
CA ALA A 66 2.28 -49.68 21.58
C ALA A 66 1.15 -49.23 20.64
N SER A 67 0.87 -49.77 19.46
CA SER A 67 1.45 -50.85 18.66
C SER A 67 0.45 -51.13 17.50
N HIS A 68 0.93 -51.23 16.25
CA HIS A 68 0.36 -51.99 15.08
C HIS A 68 -1.05 -51.59 14.57
N GLY A 69 -1.36 -51.51 13.28
CA GLY A 69 -0.78 -52.01 12.02
C GLY A 69 -1.67 -51.55 10.83
N PRO A 70 -1.48 -52.10 9.61
CA PRO A 70 -1.44 -51.36 8.34
C PRO A 70 -2.75 -51.36 7.54
N ILE A 71 -2.97 -50.35 6.68
CA ILE A 71 -3.92 -50.43 5.56
C ILE A 71 -3.33 -49.70 4.33
N ASP A 72 -3.66 -50.27 3.18
CA ASP A 72 -3.05 -50.20 1.86
C ASP A 72 -2.98 -48.86 1.13
N ALA A 73 -2.03 -48.88 0.19
CA ALA A 73 -1.82 -47.94 -0.89
C ALA A 73 -3.05 -47.78 -1.81
N HIS A 74 -3.33 -46.55 -2.21
CA HIS A 74 -3.84 -46.26 -3.54
C HIS A 74 -3.15 -45.03 -4.11
N LEU A 75 -2.41 -45.28 -5.19
CA LEU A 75 -1.79 -44.29 -6.07
C LEU A 75 -2.86 -43.49 -6.81
N SER A 76 -2.73 -42.16 -6.79
CA SER A 76 -3.27 -41.27 -7.82
C SER A 76 -2.16 -40.31 -8.25
N ALA A 77 -1.95 -40.26 -9.56
CA ALA A 77 -0.79 -39.66 -10.23
C ALA A 77 -0.86 -38.12 -10.32
N PRO A 78 0.29 -37.42 -10.41
CA PRO A 78 0.36 -36.05 -10.90
C PRO A 78 0.47 -36.00 -12.45
N PRO A 79 -0.08 -34.97 -13.12
CA PRO A 79 0.01 -34.85 -14.57
C PRO A 79 1.36 -34.31 -15.05
N LEU A 80 1.61 -34.61 -16.32
CA LEU A 80 2.86 -34.59 -17.04
C LEU A 80 3.26 -33.17 -17.50
N TRP A 81 4.42 -32.69 -17.06
CA TRP A 81 5.29 -31.85 -17.89
C TRP A 81 6.75 -31.91 -17.41
N ALA A 82 7.40 -33.05 -17.62
CA ALA A 82 8.86 -33.11 -17.63
C ALA A 82 9.33 -34.37 -18.37
N GLN A 83 9.66 -34.22 -19.66
CA GLN A 83 10.58 -35.16 -20.31
C GLN A 83 11.73 -34.41 -20.96
N ARG A 84 12.91 -34.62 -20.36
CA ARG A 84 14.22 -34.48 -20.98
C ARG A 84 14.26 -35.10 -22.37
N ARG A 85 14.88 -34.42 -23.33
CA ARG A 85 15.71 -35.11 -24.35
C ARG A 85 17.07 -34.42 -24.46
N LEU A 86 18.10 -35.15 -24.03
CA LEU A 86 19.48 -34.94 -24.43
C LEU A 86 19.64 -35.25 -25.93
N LEU A 87 20.49 -34.43 -26.57
CA LEU A 87 21.36 -34.66 -27.72
C LEU A 87 20.91 -35.65 -28.81
N MET A 88 20.82 -35.15 -30.05
CA MET A 88 21.61 -35.69 -31.17
C MET A 88 21.87 -34.59 -32.22
N LEU A 89 23.13 -34.15 -32.31
CA LEU A 89 23.70 -33.53 -33.50
C LEU A 89 23.62 -34.54 -34.65
N ARG A 90 22.85 -34.23 -35.70
CA ARG A 90 22.92 -34.95 -36.98
C ARG A 90 23.14 -33.95 -38.11
N THR A 91 24.35 -34.00 -38.63
CA THR A 91 24.83 -33.38 -39.85
C THR A 91 24.03 -33.90 -41.05
N TRP A 92 23.57 -32.98 -41.91
CA TRP A 92 23.02 -33.30 -43.23
C TRP A 92 24.10 -33.04 -44.29
N PRO A 93 24.36 -33.98 -45.21
CA PRO A 93 25.31 -33.76 -46.30
C PRO A 93 24.67 -32.97 -47.43
N LEU A 94 25.41 -32.02 -48.00
CA LEU A 94 25.15 -31.48 -49.33
C LEU A 94 25.19 -32.63 -50.35
N ILE A 95 24.06 -32.87 -51.04
CA ILE A 95 24.03 -33.65 -52.27
C ILE A 95 24.04 -32.65 -53.43
N VAL A 96 25.20 -32.55 -54.08
CA VAL A 96 25.37 -31.86 -55.36
C VAL A 96 24.80 -32.76 -56.46
N LEU A 97 23.67 -32.37 -57.04
CA LEU A 97 23.10 -33.02 -58.22
C LEU A 97 23.72 -32.40 -59.48
N LEU A 98 24.69 -33.09 -60.07
CA LEU A 98 25.23 -32.78 -61.39
C LEU A 98 24.20 -33.16 -62.47
N ILE A 99 23.45 -32.18 -62.96
CA ILE A 99 22.67 -32.33 -64.20
C ILE A 99 23.58 -31.95 -65.38
N SER A 100 23.88 -32.94 -66.21
CA SER A 100 24.62 -32.78 -67.46
C SER A 100 23.73 -32.08 -68.49
N ILE A 101 24.06 -30.84 -68.84
CA ILE A 101 23.46 -30.08 -69.94
C ILE A 101 24.22 -30.45 -71.23
N PRO A 102 23.56 -30.95 -72.30
CA PRO A 102 24.21 -31.15 -73.59
C PRO A 102 24.47 -29.79 -74.29
N PRO A 103 25.55 -29.66 -75.08
CA PRO A 103 25.88 -28.40 -75.75
C PRO A 103 24.85 -28.07 -76.84
N LEU A 104 24.33 -26.84 -76.76
CA LEU A 104 23.54 -26.18 -77.80
C LEU A 104 24.33 -26.10 -79.10
N ALA A 105 23.81 -26.74 -80.14
CA ALA A 105 24.26 -26.53 -81.52
C ALA A 105 23.59 -25.27 -82.07
N CYS A 106 24.40 -24.26 -82.40
CA CYS A 106 23.98 -23.12 -83.21
C CYS A 106 23.57 -23.60 -84.61
N SER A 107 22.36 -23.25 -85.05
CA SER A 107 22.01 -23.18 -86.47
C SER A 107 21.68 -21.73 -86.85
N PRO A 108 22.04 -21.30 -88.07
CA PRO A 108 22.04 -19.90 -88.46
C PRO A 108 20.63 -19.34 -88.66
N SER A 109 20.51 -18.08 -88.23
CA SER A 109 19.40 -17.15 -88.36
C SER A 109 18.84 -17.04 -89.78
N GLU A 110 17.53 -17.27 -89.93
CA GLU A 110 16.76 -16.70 -91.04
C GLU A 110 16.51 -15.19 -90.78
N PRO A 111 16.57 -14.34 -91.82
CA PRO A 111 16.42 -12.90 -91.68
C PRO A 111 14.98 -12.52 -91.32
N ALA A 112 14.87 -11.59 -90.38
CA ALA A 112 13.61 -11.00 -89.93
C ALA A 112 12.81 -10.42 -91.12
N PRO A 113 11.48 -10.63 -91.15
CA PRO A 113 10.62 -9.87 -92.06
C PRO A 113 10.67 -8.38 -91.69
N PRO A 114 10.51 -7.48 -92.67
CA PRO A 114 10.68 -6.05 -92.46
C PRO A 114 9.62 -5.53 -91.48
N HIS A 115 10.09 -4.69 -90.55
CA HIS A 115 9.29 -3.84 -89.68
C HIS A 115 8.13 -3.25 -90.46
N GLN A 116 6.94 -3.78 -90.20
CA GLN A 116 5.74 -2.99 -90.33
C GLN A 116 5.77 -2.08 -89.10
N ASP A 117 5.85 -0.77 -89.36
CA ASP A 117 5.46 0.25 -88.40
C ASP A 117 4.01 -0.03 -87.99
N ALA A 118 3.84 -0.91 -87.01
CA ALA A 118 2.66 -0.89 -86.18
C ALA A 118 2.74 0.45 -85.46
N GLY A 119 1.78 1.34 -85.73
CA GLY A 119 1.44 2.40 -84.79
C GLY A 119 1.29 1.79 -83.38
N PRO A 120 1.41 2.59 -82.31
CA PRO A 120 1.47 2.08 -80.94
C PRO A 120 0.47 0.96 -80.79
N ALA A 121 0.97 -0.24 -80.48
CA ALA A 121 0.11 -1.38 -80.20
C ALA A 121 -0.95 -0.85 -79.22
N ALA A 122 -2.22 -1.12 -79.50
CA ALA A 122 -3.26 -0.82 -78.53
C ALA A 122 -2.77 -1.37 -77.19
N PRO A 123 -2.88 -0.59 -76.10
CA PRO A 123 -2.38 -1.03 -74.82
C PRO A 123 -2.93 -2.43 -74.56
N VAL A 124 -2.02 -3.33 -74.20
CA VAL A 124 -2.39 -4.70 -73.89
C VAL A 124 -3.24 -4.61 -72.62
N ASP A 125 -4.36 -5.32 -72.66
CA ASP A 125 -5.29 -5.51 -71.57
C ASP A 125 -5.37 -7.04 -71.45
N ALA A 126 -4.52 -7.60 -70.59
CA ALA A 126 -4.25 -9.03 -70.59
C ALA A 126 -5.32 -9.84 -69.83
N ASP A 127 -6.02 -9.24 -68.89
CA ASP A 127 -7.14 -9.86 -68.16
C ASP A 127 -8.53 -9.52 -68.72
N GLY A 128 -8.64 -8.50 -69.55
CA GLY A 128 -9.86 -8.10 -70.26
C GLY A 128 -10.85 -7.28 -69.44
N ASP A 129 -10.42 -6.60 -68.37
CA ASP A 129 -11.28 -5.75 -67.54
C ASP A 129 -11.57 -4.36 -68.16
N GLY A 130 -10.82 -3.99 -69.20
CA GLY A 130 -10.96 -2.74 -69.92
C GLY A 130 -9.99 -1.63 -69.49
N VAL A 131 -9.03 -1.92 -68.62
CA VAL A 131 -7.92 -1.04 -68.20
C VAL A 131 -6.65 -1.41 -68.99
N PRO A 132 -5.89 -0.42 -69.51
CA PRO A 132 -4.64 -0.70 -70.21
C PRO A 132 -3.48 -1.00 -69.24
N GLU A 133 -2.56 -1.90 -69.60
CA GLU A 133 -1.36 -2.30 -68.81
C GLU A 133 -0.64 -1.17 -68.05
N THR A 134 -0.54 0.02 -68.66
CA THR A 134 0.16 1.18 -68.06
C THR A 134 -0.61 1.85 -66.93
N GLU A 135 -1.92 1.70 -66.90
CA GLU A 135 -2.84 2.26 -65.92
C GLU A 135 -3.36 1.19 -64.96
N ASP A 136 -3.14 -0.09 -65.26
CA ASP A 136 -3.59 -1.25 -64.48
C ASP A 136 -2.64 -1.58 -63.32
N CYS A 137 -3.19 -1.81 -62.15
CA CYS A 137 -2.48 -2.29 -60.98
C CYS A 137 -1.76 -3.62 -61.21
N ASP A 138 -2.44 -4.60 -61.82
CA ASP A 138 -1.88 -5.85 -62.32
C ASP A 138 -2.67 -6.29 -63.56
N ASP A 139 -2.10 -6.10 -64.75
CA ASP A 139 -2.68 -6.45 -66.06
C ASP A 139 -2.96 -7.97 -66.24
N GLN A 140 -2.69 -8.79 -65.22
CA GLN A 140 -3.05 -10.22 -65.16
C GLN A 140 -4.18 -10.52 -64.17
N ASP A 141 -4.67 -9.54 -63.41
CA ASP A 141 -5.70 -9.66 -62.39
C ASP A 141 -6.75 -8.53 -62.47
N GLY A 142 -7.80 -8.78 -63.25
CA GLY A 142 -8.89 -7.82 -63.45
C GLY A 142 -9.79 -7.57 -62.23
N GLN A 143 -9.36 -7.96 -61.03
CA GLN A 143 -9.98 -7.55 -59.77
C GLN A 143 -9.35 -6.28 -59.18
N LEU A 144 -8.09 -5.97 -59.50
CA LEU A 144 -7.39 -4.79 -58.96
C LEU A 144 -7.73 -3.52 -59.74
N GLY A 145 -7.88 -3.62 -61.07
CA GLY A 145 -8.31 -2.51 -61.92
C GLY A 145 -7.30 -1.36 -61.98
N PRO A 146 -7.74 -0.10 -62.20
CA PRO A 146 -6.81 0.98 -62.51
C PRO A 146 -6.16 1.60 -61.27
N ARG A 147 -4.86 1.92 -61.38
CA ARG A 147 -4.06 2.71 -60.43
C ARG A 147 -4.67 4.06 -60.05
N SER A 148 -5.60 4.57 -60.86
CA SER A 148 -6.31 5.81 -60.54
C SER A 148 -7.34 5.66 -59.45
N GLU A 149 -7.75 4.43 -59.11
CA GLU A 149 -8.71 4.11 -58.06
C GLU A 149 -8.07 3.43 -56.84
N ASP A 150 -6.89 2.84 -56.99
CA ASP A 150 -6.08 2.15 -55.98
C ASP A 150 -4.61 2.50 -56.26
N GLY A 151 -4.08 3.51 -55.58
CA GLY A 151 -2.85 4.19 -55.97
C GLY A 151 -1.57 3.39 -55.71
N ASP A 152 -1.61 2.44 -54.79
CA ASP A 152 -0.48 1.57 -54.45
C ASP A 152 -0.70 0.08 -54.79
N CYS A 153 -1.91 -0.25 -55.27
CA CYS A 153 -2.30 -1.55 -55.81
C CYS A 153 -2.31 -2.68 -54.78
N ASP A 154 -2.76 -2.40 -53.56
CA ASP A 154 -2.89 -3.40 -52.51
C ASP A 154 -4.30 -4.04 -52.43
N GLY A 155 -5.24 -3.54 -53.23
CA GLY A 155 -6.61 -4.00 -53.30
C GLY A 155 -7.61 -3.15 -52.52
N PHE A 156 -7.16 -2.10 -51.82
CA PHE A 156 -8.02 -1.10 -51.19
C PHE A 156 -8.09 0.18 -52.04
N LYS A 157 -9.30 0.58 -52.41
CA LYS A 157 -9.48 1.79 -53.22
C LYS A 157 -9.25 3.04 -52.38
N GLN A 158 -8.85 4.15 -53.00
CA GLN A 158 -8.65 5.49 -52.42
C GLN A 158 -9.57 5.91 -51.26
N ALA A 159 -10.87 5.60 -51.34
CA ALA A 159 -11.84 6.00 -50.33
C ALA A 159 -11.83 5.12 -49.07
N GLN A 160 -11.25 3.93 -49.18
CA GLN A 160 -11.13 2.87 -48.20
C GLN A 160 -9.71 2.71 -47.68
N ASP A 161 -8.74 3.43 -48.24
CA ASP A 161 -7.35 3.38 -47.83
C ASP A 161 -6.99 4.61 -46.99
N CYS A 162 -6.20 4.37 -45.95
CA CYS A 162 -5.61 5.40 -45.12
C CYS A 162 -4.48 6.17 -45.83
N ASP A 163 -3.69 5.49 -46.66
CA ASP A 163 -2.67 6.12 -47.51
C ASP A 163 -2.53 5.39 -48.84
N ASP A 164 -3.27 5.87 -49.84
CA ASP A 164 -3.33 5.37 -51.23
C ASP A 164 -1.98 5.40 -51.99
N ASN A 165 -0.87 5.74 -51.34
CA ASN A 165 0.47 5.68 -51.91
C ASN A 165 1.39 4.69 -51.19
N ASN A 166 0.86 3.92 -50.24
CA ASN A 166 1.62 3.03 -49.38
C ASN A 166 0.85 1.73 -49.13
N ALA A 167 1.16 0.70 -49.93
CA ALA A 167 0.58 -0.64 -49.86
C ALA A 167 0.85 -1.42 -48.55
N GLN A 168 1.46 -0.77 -47.55
CA GLN A 168 1.61 -1.29 -46.19
C GLN A 168 0.75 -0.53 -45.17
N SER A 169 0.03 0.49 -45.61
CA SER A 169 -1.00 1.19 -44.85
C SER A 169 -2.15 0.24 -44.56
N TYR A 170 -2.91 0.55 -43.51
CA TYR A 170 -4.16 -0.15 -43.26
C TYR A 170 -5.30 0.46 -44.07
N SER A 171 -6.33 -0.34 -44.32
CA SER A 171 -7.59 0.19 -44.83
C SER A 171 -8.36 0.90 -43.71
N ARG A 172 -9.22 1.85 -44.08
CA ARG A 172 -10.19 2.51 -43.18
C ARG A 172 -11.19 1.58 -42.51
N ALA A 173 -11.24 0.32 -42.93
CA ALA A 173 -12.04 -0.71 -42.27
C ALA A 173 -11.26 -1.46 -41.18
N GLN A 174 -9.96 -1.21 -41.08
CA GLN A 174 -9.03 -1.82 -40.13
C GLN A 174 -8.47 -0.79 -39.15
N ASP A 175 -8.31 0.46 -39.61
CA ASP A 175 -7.78 1.63 -38.89
C ASP A 175 -8.66 2.82 -39.30
N GLY A 176 -9.68 3.11 -38.50
CA GLY A 176 -10.80 3.97 -38.89
C GLY A 176 -10.43 5.45 -38.99
N ASP A 177 -9.44 5.89 -38.23
CA ASP A 177 -8.95 7.27 -38.18
C ASP A 177 -7.59 7.48 -38.87
N CYS A 178 -6.95 6.38 -39.28
CA CYS A 178 -5.72 6.34 -40.04
C CYS A 178 -4.49 6.85 -39.28
N ASP A 179 -4.40 6.56 -37.99
CA ASP A 179 -3.27 6.91 -37.14
C ASP A 179 -2.17 5.83 -37.09
N GLY A 180 -2.45 4.64 -37.63
CA GLY A 180 -1.55 3.49 -37.69
C GLY A 180 -1.77 2.43 -36.60
N HIS A 181 -2.78 2.60 -35.76
CA HIS A 181 -3.30 1.59 -34.85
C HIS A 181 -4.52 0.89 -35.48
N LEU A 182 -4.81 -0.33 -35.02
CA LEU A 182 -5.92 -1.11 -35.57
C LEU A 182 -7.10 -0.98 -34.62
N GLU A 183 -8.33 -1.09 -35.14
CA GLU A 183 -9.58 -1.03 -34.37
C GLU A 183 -9.57 -1.88 -33.08
N ALA A 184 -8.86 -3.01 -33.09
CA ALA A 184 -8.75 -3.90 -31.93
C ALA A 184 -7.81 -3.39 -30.82
N ASP A 185 -6.82 -2.58 -31.20
CA ASP A 185 -5.82 -1.98 -30.32
C ASP A 185 -6.21 -0.53 -29.96
N ASP A 186 -7.13 0.11 -30.67
CA ASP A 186 -7.60 1.46 -30.37
C ASP A 186 -8.67 1.54 -29.28
N CYS A 187 -8.63 2.68 -28.59
CA CYS A 187 -9.64 3.07 -27.62
C CYS A 187 -10.84 3.75 -28.28
N ASP A 188 -10.59 4.60 -29.30
CA ASP A 188 -11.62 5.12 -30.21
C ASP A 188 -11.05 5.19 -31.63
N ASP A 189 -11.30 4.15 -32.43
CA ASP A 189 -10.90 4.01 -33.84
C ASP A 189 -11.49 5.09 -34.79
N GLY A 190 -12.28 6.03 -34.25
CA GLY A 190 -12.78 7.19 -34.98
C GLY A 190 -12.08 8.50 -34.65
N ASP A 191 -11.11 8.51 -33.74
CA ASP A 191 -10.42 9.69 -33.25
C ASP A 191 -8.89 9.49 -33.23
N PRO A 192 -8.14 10.10 -34.17
CA PRO A 192 -6.69 9.89 -34.29
C PRO A 192 -5.88 10.54 -33.15
N ASP A 193 -6.55 11.28 -32.26
CA ASP A 193 -5.96 11.84 -31.04
C ASP A 193 -6.25 10.97 -29.79
N ALA A 194 -7.03 9.89 -29.93
CA ALA A 194 -7.32 8.95 -28.85
C ALA A 194 -6.06 8.15 -28.45
N THR A 195 -6.14 7.54 -27.27
CA THR A 195 -5.13 6.61 -26.79
C THR A 195 -5.35 5.23 -27.42
N HIS A 196 -4.40 4.31 -27.21
CA HIS A 196 -4.51 2.93 -27.65
C HIS A 196 -4.25 1.98 -26.47
N ARG A 197 -4.87 0.80 -26.50
CA ARG A 197 -4.86 -0.24 -25.44
C ARG A 197 -3.47 -0.69 -25.00
N GLY A 198 -2.45 -0.49 -25.82
CA GLY A 198 -1.07 -0.78 -25.45
C GLY A 198 -0.42 0.21 -24.47
N GLU A 199 -1.01 1.40 -24.31
CA GLU A 199 -0.52 2.49 -23.47
C GLU A 199 -1.56 3.03 -22.48
N ASP A 200 -2.84 2.71 -22.70
CA ASP A 200 -4.01 3.05 -21.90
C ASP A 200 -4.97 1.86 -22.02
N ALA A 201 -4.86 0.89 -21.11
CA ALA A 201 -5.45 -0.44 -21.33
C ALA A 201 -6.97 -0.49 -21.11
N ASP A 202 -7.53 0.44 -20.33
CA ASP A 202 -8.95 0.56 -20.07
C ASP A 202 -9.67 1.66 -20.87
N CYS A 203 -8.90 2.49 -21.58
CA CYS A 203 -9.37 3.49 -22.52
C CYS A 203 -10.12 4.66 -21.89
N ASP A 204 -9.67 5.13 -20.73
CA ASP A 204 -10.23 6.29 -20.05
C ASP A 204 -9.52 7.63 -20.35
N GLY A 205 -8.39 7.57 -21.06
CA GLY A 205 -7.57 8.71 -21.46
C GLY A 205 -6.42 9.03 -20.51
N TYR A 206 -6.25 8.28 -19.44
CA TYR A 206 -5.10 8.33 -18.54
C TYR A 206 -4.14 7.18 -18.87
N ARG A 207 -2.87 7.33 -18.45
CA ARG A 207 -1.81 6.39 -18.79
C ARG A 207 -0.92 6.16 -17.58
N PRO A 208 -0.31 4.98 -17.43
CA PRO A 208 0.73 4.78 -16.44
C PRO A 208 1.93 5.71 -16.67
N PRO A 209 2.55 6.27 -15.61
CA PRO A 209 2.31 6.01 -14.19
C PRO A 209 1.28 6.94 -13.53
N GLU A 210 0.65 7.86 -14.26
CA GLU A 210 -0.38 8.74 -13.71
C GLU A 210 -1.66 7.98 -13.34
N ASP A 211 -1.99 6.95 -14.12
CA ASP A 211 -3.03 5.97 -13.80
C ASP A 211 -2.47 4.83 -12.93
N CYS A 212 -3.13 4.60 -11.80
CA CYS A 212 -2.76 3.61 -10.80
C CYS A 212 -3.43 2.24 -11.00
N ASP A 213 -4.48 2.13 -11.82
CA ASP A 213 -5.10 0.87 -12.24
C ASP A 213 -5.58 0.94 -13.70
N ASP A 214 -4.62 0.80 -14.61
CA ASP A 214 -4.77 0.78 -16.09
C ASP A 214 -5.71 -0.32 -16.64
N ASP A 215 -6.25 -1.19 -15.77
CA ASP A 215 -7.25 -2.19 -16.13
C ASP A 215 -8.69 -1.76 -15.75
N ASN A 216 -8.89 -0.58 -15.15
CA ASN A 216 -10.16 -0.12 -14.61
C ASN A 216 -10.43 1.39 -14.83
N PRO A 217 -11.35 1.75 -15.77
CA PRO A 217 -11.53 3.14 -16.23
C PRO A 217 -12.28 4.04 -15.24
N ALA A 218 -12.50 3.55 -14.03
CA ALA A 218 -13.06 4.30 -12.90
C ALA A 218 -11.97 4.75 -11.91
N ILE A 219 -10.75 4.23 -12.05
CA ILE A 219 -9.61 4.55 -11.19
C ILE A 219 -8.64 5.37 -12.03
N HIS A 220 -8.61 6.67 -11.79
CA HIS A 220 -7.79 7.59 -12.58
C HIS A 220 -7.64 8.94 -11.86
N PRO A 221 -6.63 9.76 -12.20
CA PRO A 221 -6.46 11.09 -11.66
C PRO A 221 -7.74 11.93 -11.63
N GLY A 222 -8.17 12.30 -10.42
CA GLY A 222 -9.35 13.14 -10.18
C GLY A 222 -10.71 12.45 -10.33
N ALA A 223 -10.77 11.11 -10.24
CA ALA A 223 -12.02 10.39 -10.01
C ALA A 223 -12.70 10.81 -8.68
N GLU A 224 -13.97 10.44 -8.49
CA GLU A 224 -14.61 10.60 -7.19
C GLU A 224 -14.28 9.38 -6.31
N GLU A 225 -13.87 9.62 -5.07
CA GLU A 225 -13.58 8.56 -4.10
C GLU A 225 -14.85 7.79 -3.70
N ASP A 226 -14.76 6.46 -3.78
CA ASP A 226 -15.76 5.53 -3.26
C ASP A 226 -15.33 5.10 -1.85
N TRP A 227 -15.97 5.71 -0.85
CA TRP A 227 -15.63 5.53 0.55
C TRP A 227 -15.80 4.07 1.05
N GLU A 228 -14.87 3.64 1.89
CA GLU A 228 -14.70 2.34 2.58
C GLU A 228 -14.36 1.10 1.73
N ASP A 229 -13.72 1.24 0.56
CA ASP A 229 -13.31 0.09 -0.27
C ASP A 229 -11.78 -0.17 -0.32
N GLY A 230 -10.97 0.76 0.21
CA GLY A 230 -9.52 0.65 0.27
C GLY A 230 -8.82 0.75 -1.09
N VAL A 231 -9.49 1.27 -2.11
CA VAL A 231 -8.93 1.61 -3.42
C VAL A 231 -8.70 3.13 -3.46
N ASP A 232 -7.60 3.56 -4.09
CA ASP A 232 -7.30 4.97 -4.37
C ASP A 232 -7.90 5.30 -5.74
N GLN A 233 -9.16 5.77 -5.78
CA GLN A 233 -9.84 5.97 -7.07
C GLN A 233 -9.24 7.14 -7.84
N ASP A 234 -8.79 8.19 -7.15
CA ASP A 234 -8.29 9.40 -7.78
C ASP A 234 -6.75 9.43 -7.98
N CYS A 235 -6.07 8.34 -7.64
CA CYS A 235 -4.63 8.12 -7.76
C CYS A 235 -3.77 9.23 -7.12
N ASP A 236 -4.28 9.93 -6.11
CA ASP A 236 -3.56 11.00 -5.41
C ASP A 236 -2.66 10.50 -4.27
N GLY A 237 -2.67 9.18 -4.03
CA GLY A 237 -1.92 8.50 -2.98
C GLY A 237 -2.68 8.41 -1.66
N ASN A 238 -3.94 8.84 -1.60
CA ASN A 238 -4.80 8.76 -0.45
C ASN A 238 -5.90 7.71 -0.65
N ALA A 239 -5.51 6.43 -0.71
CA ALA A 239 -6.48 5.34 -0.58
C ALA A 239 -7.35 5.57 0.67
N ASP A 240 -8.65 5.61 0.43
CA ASP A 240 -9.74 5.80 1.38
C ASP A 240 -9.47 5.20 2.80
N SER A 241 -9.71 6.05 3.79
CA SER A 241 -9.47 5.83 5.22
C SER A 241 -10.44 4.78 5.78
N ILE A 242 -9.94 3.58 6.11
CA ILE A 242 -10.72 2.53 6.79
C ILE A 242 -10.42 2.56 8.28
N CYS A 243 -11.41 2.97 9.06
CA CYS A 243 -11.24 3.07 10.50
C CYS A 243 -10.98 1.70 11.14
N GLY A 244 -9.91 1.61 11.93
CA GLY A 244 -9.49 0.41 12.62
C GLY A 244 -8.60 -0.53 11.80
N ASP A 245 -8.00 -0.08 10.71
CA ASP A 245 -7.11 -0.91 9.87
C ASP A 245 -5.63 -0.86 10.31
N GLY A 246 -5.29 -0.01 11.28
CA GLY A 246 -3.94 0.21 11.78
C GLY A 246 -3.18 1.32 11.05
N ARG A 247 -3.83 2.12 10.19
CA ARG A 247 -3.23 3.19 9.38
C ARG A 247 -4.09 4.45 9.49
N ILE A 248 -3.43 5.61 9.50
CA ILE A 248 -4.14 6.89 9.42
C ILE A 248 -4.12 7.31 7.96
N GLY A 249 -5.29 7.32 7.31
CA GLY A 249 -5.50 7.97 6.03
C GLY A 249 -5.81 9.47 6.18
N ASN A 250 -6.18 10.11 5.08
CA ASN A 250 -6.29 11.56 4.96
C ASN A 250 -7.50 12.20 5.70
N ILE A 251 -8.54 11.42 5.99
CA ILE A 251 -9.77 11.89 6.67
C ILE A 251 -9.82 11.44 8.14
N GLU A 252 -9.07 10.41 8.49
CA GLU A 252 -8.92 9.93 9.86
C GLU A 252 -8.13 10.91 10.72
N THR A 253 -8.63 11.15 11.94
CA THR A 253 -7.87 11.92 12.94
C THR A 253 -7.04 11.00 13.84
N CYS A 254 -7.41 9.73 13.88
CA CYS A 254 -6.73 8.63 14.55
C CYS A 254 -7.09 7.32 13.86
N ASP A 255 -6.30 6.30 14.13
CA ASP A 255 -6.62 4.90 13.90
C ASP A 255 -5.84 4.11 14.96
N ASP A 256 -6.46 3.16 15.65
CA ASP A 256 -5.77 2.30 16.62
C ASP A 256 -5.88 0.80 16.32
N GLY A 257 -6.25 0.46 15.08
CA GLY A 257 -6.33 -0.92 14.61
C GLY A 257 -7.60 -1.65 15.04
N ASN A 258 -8.64 -0.94 15.52
CA ASN A 258 -9.97 -1.49 15.72
C ASN A 258 -11.09 -0.40 15.66
N GLU A 259 -12.38 -0.79 15.75
CA GLU A 259 -13.55 0.12 15.70
C GLU A 259 -14.27 0.24 17.07
N THR A 260 -13.58 0.08 18.19
CA THR A 260 -14.21 0.06 19.53
C THR A 260 -14.29 1.46 20.12
N ASP A 261 -15.49 2.02 20.26
CA ASP A 261 -15.63 3.29 20.99
C ASP A 261 -15.11 3.21 22.44
N GLY A 262 -14.52 4.30 22.92
CA GLY A 262 -14.08 4.48 24.30
C GLY A 262 -12.67 3.97 24.60
N ASP A 263 -11.91 3.53 23.61
CA ASP A 263 -10.54 3.04 23.73
C ASP A 263 -9.48 4.03 23.21
N GLY A 264 -9.86 5.24 22.80
CA GLY A 264 -8.91 6.29 22.41
C GLY A 264 -8.99 6.71 20.95
N CYS A 265 -9.51 5.85 20.08
CA CYS A 265 -9.98 6.22 18.74
C CYS A 265 -11.39 5.66 18.53
N SER A 266 -12.38 6.54 18.33
CA SER A 266 -13.76 6.08 18.15
C SER A 266 -13.94 5.26 16.88
N SER A 267 -15.04 4.51 16.76
CA SER A 267 -15.46 3.85 15.51
C SER A 267 -15.62 4.80 14.30
N ASP A 268 -15.82 6.10 14.53
CA ASP A 268 -15.84 7.14 13.49
C ASP A 268 -14.44 7.80 13.27
N CYS A 269 -13.37 7.18 13.76
CA CYS A 269 -11.97 7.64 13.72
C CYS A 269 -11.73 9.08 14.21
N SER A 270 -12.47 9.42 15.26
CA SER A 270 -12.33 10.66 16.03
C SER A 270 -11.53 10.40 17.30
N ILE A 271 -10.54 11.25 17.58
CA ILE A 271 -9.74 11.14 18.81
C ILE A 271 -10.64 11.28 20.02
N GLU A 272 -10.60 10.28 20.90
CA GLU A 272 -11.34 10.29 22.13
C GLU A 272 -10.49 10.82 23.30
N ALA A 273 -11.17 11.39 24.28
CA ALA A 273 -10.52 11.98 25.43
C ALA A 273 -9.96 10.89 26.36
N GLN A 274 -8.66 10.63 26.24
CA GLN A 274 -7.97 9.66 27.10
C GLN A 274 -7.68 10.28 28.49
N CYS A 275 -8.14 9.60 29.55
CA CYS A 275 -7.77 9.86 30.95
C CYS A 275 -8.10 11.25 31.52
N SER A 276 -8.79 12.12 30.79
CA SER A 276 -9.05 13.51 31.21
C SER A 276 -10.36 13.68 31.99
N GLU A 277 -11.26 12.70 31.89
CA GLU A 277 -12.51 12.60 32.63
C GLU A 277 -12.63 11.19 33.20
N GLY A 278 -13.15 11.05 34.42
CA GLY A 278 -13.18 9.76 35.11
C GLY A 278 -13.24 9.90 36.63
N CYS A 279 -12.52 9.02 37.33
CA CYS A 279 -12.56 8.90 38.79
C CYS A 279 -11.18 9.02 39.43
N ARG A 280 -11.13 9.43 40.71
CA ARG A 280 -9.94 9.35 41.56
C ARG A 280 -10.15 8.40 42.74
N SER A 281 -11.39 8.03 42.99
CA SER A 281 -11.79 7.08 44.03
C SER A 281 -13.14 6.46 43.69
N ASP A 282 -13.46 5.33 44.34
CA ASP A 282 -14.77 4.65 44.20
C ASP A 282 -15.96 5.58 44.48
N ALA A 283 -15.77 6.68 45.21
CA ALA A 283 -16.83 7.64 45.52
C ALA A 283 -17.21 8.54 44.33
N ASP A 284 -16.37 8.60 43.30
CA ASP A 284 -16.62 9.38 42.09
C ASP A 284 -17.48 8.59 41.09
N CYS A 285 -17.62 7.27 41.28
CA CYS A 285 -18.39 6.39 40.41
C CYS A 285 -19.87 6.38 40.80
N ALA A 286 -20.73 6.63 39.81
CA ALA A 286 -22.17 6.78 40.01
C ALA A 286 -22.93 5.44 39.94
N GLY A 287 -22.38 4.43 39.26
CA GLY A 287 -23.02 3.14 39.08
C GLY A 287 -22.94 2.24 40.31
N GLU A 288 -23.89 1.30 40.40
CA GLU A 288 -23.93 0.36 41.50
C GLU A 288 -22.78 -0.65 41.40
N ASN A 289 -21.91 -0.68 42.42
CA ASN A 289 -20.73 -1.55 42.51
C ASN A 289 -19.60 -1.25 41.51
N GLU A 290 -19.60 -0.06 40.91
CA GLU A 290 -18.43 0.43 40.18
C GLU A 290 -17.27 0.71 41.15
N ARG A 291 -16.06 0.38 40.71
CA ARG A 291 -14.81 0.78 41.36
C ARG A 291 -14.03 1.69 40.46
N CYS A 292 -13.31 2.62 41.06
CA CYS A 292 -12.35 3.40 40.32
C CYS A 292 -11.08 2.56 40.10
N VAL A 293 -10.79 2.24 38.85
CA VAL A 293 -9.61 1.47 38.45
C VAL A 293 -8.64 2.33 37.65
N GLY A 294 -7.37 1.96 37.70
CA GLY A 294 -6.33 2.51 36.83
C GLY A 294 -6.09 4.02 36.92
N GLU A 295 -6.27 4.66 38.08
CA GLU A 295 -5.80 6.04 38.28
C GLU A 295 -4.26 6.10 38.16
N PRO A 296 -3.70 6.87 37.21
CA PRO A 296 -2.25 6.95 37.04
C PRO A 296 -1.58 7.73 38.19
N ARG A 297 -0.58 7.12 38.85
CA ARG A 297 0.08 7.77 39.98
C ARG A 297 0.99 8.90 39.52
N GLY A 298 0.84 10.08 40.12
CA GLY A 298 1.74 11.21 39.92
C GLY A 298 1.57 11.95 38.59
N ILE A 299 0.44 11.73 37.91
CA ILE A 299 0.08 12.44 36.67
C ILE A 299 -1.10 13.36 36.97
N ASP A 300 -0.82 14.65 37.12
CA ASP A 300 -1.83 15.64 37.47
C ASP A 300 -2.89 15.74 36.36
N GLY A 301 -4.16 15.68 36.75
CA GLY A 301 -5.28 15.80 35.82
C GLY A 301 -5.66 14.48 35.13
N ALA A 302 -4.80 13.47 35.14
CA ALA A 302 -5.17 12.14 34.70
C ALA A 302 -6.08 11.48 35.75
N THR A 303 -7.08 10.74 35.30
CA THR A 303 -8.07 10.06 36.14
C THR A 303 -8.24 8.61 35.70
N GLY A 304 -8.70 7.77 36.62
CA GLY A 304 -9.04 6.37 36.35
C GLY A 304 -10.45 6.22 35.75
N GLN A 305 -10.87 4.98 35.51
CA GLN A 305 -12.19 4.66 34.96
C GLN A 305 -13.07 3.94 35.98
N CYS A 306 -14.38 4.21 35.94
CA CYS A 306 -15.35 3.53 36.78
C CYS A 306 -15.75 2.20 36.13
N GLU A 307 -15.37 1.09 36.75
CA GLU A 307 -15.57 -0.25 36.19
C GLU A 307 -16.33 -1.18 37.12
N GLN A 308 -17.20 -2.00 36.55
CA GLN A 308 -17.95 -3.04 37.26
C GLN A 308 -17.07 -4.29 37.49
N THR A 309 -16.08 -4.15 38.37
CA THR A 309 -15.07 -5.20 38.66
C THR A 309 -15.61 -6.51 39.23
N ASN A 310 -16.89 -6.56 39.62
CA ASN A 310 -17.54 -7.73 40.20
C ASN A 310 -18.63 -8.34 39.30
N VAL A 311 -18.74 -7.88 38.06
CA VAL A 311 -19.62 -8.47 37.06
C VAL A 311 -18.87 -9.56 36.29
N SER A 312 -19.60 -10.64 35.99
CA SER A 312 -19.07 -11.78 35.25
C SER A 312 -19.87 -11.89 33.95
N PRO A 313 -19.40 -11.26 32.85
CA PRO A 313 -20.03 -11.39 31.55
C PRO A 313 -20.07 -12.86 31.09
N GLU A 314 -21.06 -13.18 30.25
CA GLU A 314 -21.12 -14.51 29.63
C GLU A 314 -19.91 -14.71 28.71
N GLY A 315 -19.21 -15.85 28.84
CA GLY A 315 -18.05 -16.17 28.00
C GLY A 315 -16.69 -15.90 28.64
N LEU A 316 -16.64 -15.38 29.87
CA LEU A 316 -15.39 -15.33 30.65
C LEU A 316 -14.72 -16.70 30.77
N GLU A 317 -13.38 -16.69 30.80
CA GLU A 317 -12.52 -17.87 30.90
C GLU A 317 -12.66 -18.86 29.72
N ALA A 318 -13.43 -18.54 28.69
CA ALA A 318 -13.42 -19.30 27.45
C ALA A 318 -12.04 -19.15 26.77
N PRO A 319 -11.52 -20.21 26.12
CA PRO A 319 -10.30 -20.11 25.34
C PRO A 319 -10.51 -19.17 24.16
N CYS A 320 -9.50 -18.37 23.84
CA CYS A 320 -9.53 -17.40 22.74
C CYS A 320 -8.17 -17.30 22.06
N SER A 321 -8.14 -16.76 20.84
CA SER A 321 -6.92 -16.42 20.10
C SER A 321 -7.23 -15.29 19.10
N LEU A 322 -6.22 -14.81 18.37
CA LEU A 322 -6.43 -13.85 17.27
C LEU A 322 -7.34 -14.43 16.17
N GLU A 323 -7.30 -15.75 15.95
CA GLU A 323 -8.15 -16.45 14.96
C GLU A 323 -9.53 -16.83 15.53
N ALA A 324 -9.69 -16.78 16.85
CA ALA A 324 -10.91 -17.11 17.57
C ALA A 324 -11.13 -16.10 18.71
N PRO A 325 -11.55 -14.86 18.37
CA PRO A 325 -11.69 -13.79 19.35
C PRO A 325 -12.82 -14.07 20.34
N CYS A 326 -12.80 -13.35 21.46
CA CYS A 326 -13.86 -13.40 22.45
C CYS A 326 -15.16 -12.80 21.93
N GLY A 327 -16.28 -13.13 22.59
CA GLY A 327 -17.56 -12.49 22.31
C GLY A 327 -17.60 -11.02 22.74
N PRO A 328 -18.69 -10.29 22.43
CA PRO A 328 -18.85 -8.89 22.79
C PRO A 328 -18.65 -8.64 24.29
N GLY A 329 -17.95 -7.56 24.64
CA GLY A 329 -17.66 -7.19 26.03
C GLY A 329 -16.51 -7.97 26.68
N LEU A 330 -15.68 -8.64 25.88
CA LEU A 330 -14.57 -9.45 26.35
C LEU A 330 -13.30 -9.22 25.51
N ALA A 331 -12.14 -9.23 26.17
CA ALA A 331 -10.83 -9.20 25.54
C ALA A 331 -10.10 -10.54 25.70
N CYS A 332 -9.20 -10.87 24.77
CA CYS A 332 -8.44 -12.11 24.83
C CYS A 332 -7.09 -11.91 25.53
N LEU A 333 -7.02 -12.27 26.82
CA LEU A 333 -5.81 -12.13 27.64
C LEU A 333 -4.67 -12.99 27.08
N GLY A 334 -3.56 -12.37 26.70
CA GLY A 334 -2.36 -13.05 26.23
C GLY A 334 -2.41 -13.47 24.76
N ALA A 335 -3.36 -12.94 23.98
CA ALA A 335 -3.51 -13.25 22.55
C ALA A 335 -2.21 -13.02 21.78
N TYR A 336 -1.45 -11.99 22.14
CA TYR A 336 -0.19 -11.63 21.50
C TYR A 336 1.01 -12.20 22.26
N ALA A 337 1.05 -12.07 23.58
CA ALA A 337 2.21 -12.40 24.40
C ALA A 337 2.53 -13.90 24.45
N TRP A 338 1.52 -14.77 24.36
CA TRP A 338 1.66 -16.21 24.56
C TRP A 338 1.63 -17.04 23.27
N GLY A 339 1.15 -16.49 22.15
CA GLY A 339 1.19 -17.10 20.81
C GLY A 339 0.31 -18.34 20.59
N GLU A 340 -0.24 -18.95 21.65
CA GLU A 340 -1.19 -20.08 21.57
C GLU A 340 -2.63 -19.66 21.89
N GLY A 341 -2.87 -18.35 22.05
CA GLY A 341 -4.11 -17.82 22.61
C GLY A 341 -4.12 -17.82 24.14
N GLY A 342 -5.24 -17.41 24.72
CA GLY A 342 -5.40 -17.32 26.16
C GLY A 342 -6.85 -17.45 26.57
N TRP A 343 -7.31 -16.60 27.48
CA TRP A 343 -8.64 -16.73 28.07
C TRP A 343 -9.39 -15.41 28.00
N CYS A 344 -10.69 -15.47 27.74
CA CYS A 344 -11.52 -14.28 27.71
C CYS A 344 -11.61 -13.64 29.11
N VAL A 345 -11.24 -12.36 29.17
CA VAL A 345 -11.41 -11.47 30.32
C VAL A 345 -12.40 -10.37 29.96
N ALA A 346 -12.87 -9.59 30.95
CA ALA A 346 -13.69 -8.43 30.65
C ALA A 346 -12.92 -7.46 29.73
N ASP A 347 -13.61 -6.88 28.77
CA ASP A 347 -13.04 -5.92 27.81
C ASP A 347 -12.25 -4.79 28.46
N TRP A 348 -12.70 -4.22 29.59
CA TRP A 348 -12.02 -3.12 30.27
C TRP A 348 -10.59 -3.44 30.76
N PHE A 349 -10.19 -4.73 30.76
CA PHE A 349 -8.79 -5.11 30.99
C PHE A 349 -7.87 -4.68 29.85
N ALA A 350 -8.41 -4.46 28.66
CA ALA A 350 -7.72 -4.01 27.46
C ALA A 350 -8.20 -2.62 27.04
N LYS A 351 -7.27 -1.78 26.62
CA LYS A 351 -7.55 -0.47 26.01
C LYS A 351 -6.44 -0.08 25.06
N ASP A 352 -6.82 0.76 24.12
CA ASP A 352 -5.91 1.48 23.27
C ASP A 352 -5.57 2.85 23.87
N PHE A 353 -4.46 3.40 23.41
CA PHE A 353 -4.03 4.73 23.78
C PHE A 353 -3.31 5.32 22.58
N TYR A 354 -3.88 6.39 22.05
CA TYR A 354 -3.46 6.98 20.79
C TYR A 354 -2.80 8.34 20.98
N SER A 355 -1.72 8.57 20.23
CA SER A 355 -1.06 9.87 20.08
C SER A 355 -1.12 10.35 18.64
N HIS A 356 -1.55 11.60 18.46
CA HIS A 356 -1.60 12.31 17.16
C HIS A 356 -0.40 13.25 16.96
N ASP A 357 0.71 12.97 17.64
CA ASP A 357 1.90 13.80 17.53
C ASP A 357 2.47 13.72 16.11
N LEU A 358 2.21 14.77 15.31
CA LEU A 358 2.76 14.94 13.97
C LEU A 358 4.16 15.56 14.05
N ALA A 359 5.18 14.85 13.60
CA ALA A 359 6.54 15.36 13.61
C ALA A 359 7.45 14.74 12.56
N ASP A 360 8.27 15.58 11.91
CA ASP A 360 9.39 15.15 11.10
C ASP A 360 10.47 14.53 12.01
N LEU A 361 10.97 13.35 11.63
CA LEU A 361 11.98 12.65 12.39
C LEU A 361 13.36 13.31 12.20
N PRO A 362 14.14 13.53 13.28
CA PRO A 362 15.47 14.11 13.15
C PRO A 362 16.45 13.22 12.38
N GLU A 363 17.01 13.75 11.29
CA GLU A 363 18.01 13.04 10.47
C GLU A 363 19.44 13.01 11.06
N ASP A 364 19.66 13.61 12.24
CA ASP A 364 20.98 13.67 12.89
C ASP A 364 21.24 12.53 13.88
N GLY A 365 20.35 11.54 13.92
CA GLY A 365 20.40 10.43 14.86
C GLY A 365 19.95 10.80 16.28
N SER A 366 19.48 12.03 16.49
CA SER A 366 18.87 12.44 17.75
C SER A 366 17.52 11.76 17.97
N ARG A 367 17.13 11.65 19.24
CA ARG A 367 15.92 10.97 19.65
C ARG A 367 14.73 11.92 19.59
N TYR A 368 13.71 11.54 18.83
CA TYR A 368 12.36 12.06 18.96
C TYR A 368 11.58 11.27 20.01
N SER A 369 10.64 11.90 20.71
CA SER A 369 9.83 11.22 21.71
C SER A 369 8.41 11.78 21.77
N SER A 370 7.45 10.87 21.86
CA SER A 370 6.02 11.14 22.01
C SER A 370 5.49 10.29 23.17
N SER A 371 4.45 10.74 23.88
CA SER A 371 3.91 10.02 25.04
C SER A 371 2.39 9.97 25.02
N VAL A 372 1.85 8.83 25.44
CA VAL A 372 0.44 8.67 25.82
C VAL A 372 0.33 8.45 27.33
N ILE A 373 -0.87 8.70 27.88
CA ILE A 373 -1.18 8.39 29.28
C ILE A 373 -2.13 7.19 29.29
N ALA A 374 -1.66 6.07 29.81
CA ALA A 374 -2.49 4.90 30.05
C ALA A 374 -3.24 5.02 31.39
N CYS A 375 -4.55 4.78 31.39
CA CYS A 375 -5.39 4.78 32.59
C CYS A 375 -6.56 3.81 32.49
N GLY A 376 -7.21 3.56 33.62
CA GLY A 376 -8.42 2.74 33.68
C GLY A 376 -8.20 1.26 33.36
N LEU A 377 -6.96 0.78 33.38
CA LEU A 377 -6.59 -0.63 33.31
C LEU A 377 -6.47 -1.23 34.72
N ALA A 378 -6.23 -2.55 34.81
CA ALA A 378 -5.97 -3.26 36.06
C ALA A 378 -4.61 -2.87 36.68
N SER A 379 -3.74 -3.82 37.07
CA SER A 379 -2.47 -3.49 37.75
C SER A 379 -1.22 -3.65 36.89
N VAL A 380 -1.12 -4.75 36.14
CA VAL A 380 0.12 -5.13 35.43
C VAL A 380 -0.16 -5.47 33.97
N PRO A 381 0.77 -5.21 33.03
CA PRO A 381 0.58 -5.49 31.61
C PRO A 381 0.75 -6.99 31.30
N VAL A 382 0.08 -7.44 30.24
CA VAL A 382 0.22 -8.78 29.67
C VAL A 382 0.53 -8.68 28.20
N ASP A 383 -0.37 -8.08 27.41
CA ASP A 383 -0.12 -7.74 26.02
C ASP A 383 0.21 -6.25 25.92
N ILE A 384 1.29 -5.95 25.22
CA ILE A 384 1.72 -4.59 24.87
C ILE A 384 1.93 -4.63 23.37
N VAL A 385 1.03 -3.98 22.62
CA VAL A 385 1.08 -3.97 21.15
C VAL A 385 1.10 -2.54 20.68
N LEU A 386 2.11 -2.23 19.87
CA LEU A 386 2.35 -0.91 19.31
C LEU A 386 1.91 -0.91 17.84
N TYR A 387 1.11 0.08 17.45
CA TYR A 387 0.88 0.41 16.05
C TYR A 387 1.57 1.74 15.76
N LEU A 388 2.38 1.77 14.70
CA LEU A 388 3.08 2.97 14.25
C LEU A 388 2.39 3.49 13.00
N HIS A 389 2.06 4.78 12.99
CA HIS A 389 1.63 5.48 11.78
C HIS A 389 2.77 6.40 11.37
N LEU A 390 3.50 5.95 10.37
CA LEU A 390 4.78 6.51 9.97
C LEU A 390 4.86 6.49 8.45
N ASP A 391 5.13 7.66 7.87
CA ASP A 391 5.59 7.79 6.51
C ASP A 391 7.12 7.91 6.53
N HIS A 392 7.83 6.87 6.10
CA HIS A 392 9.29 6.89 6.04
C HIS A 392 9.78 6.16 4.80
N PRO A 393 10.64 6.77 3.97
CA PRO A 393 11.13 6.13 2.74
C PRO A 393 11.90 4.83 2.98
N ARG A 394 12.53 4.70 4.17
CA ARG A 394 13.30 3.53 4.62
C ARG A 394 13.08 3.24 6.10
N PRO A 395 11.98 2.58 6.49
CA PRO A 395 11.69 2.31 7.91
C PRO A 395 12.75 1.40 8.55
N GLU A 396 13.53 0.65 7.76
CA GLU A 396 14.64 -0.17 8.26
C GLU A 396 15.86 0.62 8.75
N ASP A 397 15.85 1.95 8.64
CA ASP A 397 16.87 2.81 9.23
C ASP A 397 16.47 3.29 10.65
N LEU A 398 15.24 2.96 11.10
CA LEU A 398 14.72 3.38 12.38
C LEU A 398 15.10 2.43 13.52
N ILE A 399 15.35 3.04 14.68
CA ILE A 399 15.32 2.38 15.98
C ILE A 399 14.10 2.89 16.72
N VAL A 400 13.23 1.95 17.09
CA VAL A 400 12.01 2.20 17.85
C VAL A 400 12.18 1.60 19.24
N GLU A 401 12.04 2.42 20.27
CA GLU A 401 12.05 1.98 21.67
C GLU A 401 10.79 2.46 22.37
N LEU A 402 10.29 1.68 23.33
CA LEU A 402 9.14 2.03 24.15
C LEU A 402 9.57 2.04 25.62
N GLU A 403 9.26 3.13 26.31
CA GLU A 403 9.48 3.32 27.75
C GLU A 403 8.17 3.13 28.52
N ASP A 404 8.17 2.27 29.54
CA ASP A 404 7.03 2.04 30.43
C ASP A 404 6.90 3.14 31.51
N PRO A 405 5.79 3.17 32.26
CA PRO A 405 5.57 4.13 33.35
C PRO A 405 6.60 4.10 34.48
N ASN A 406 7.43 3.05 34.54
CA ASN A 406 8.43 2.82 35.57
C ASN A 406 9.83 3.25 35.09
N GLY A 407 9.95 3.76 33.86
CA GLY A 407 11.18 4.22 33.24
C GLY A 407 12.04 3.09 32.66
N GLN A 408 11.47 1.92 32.43
CA GLN A 408 12.12 0.81 31.75
C GLN A 408 11.92 0.94 30.25
N VAL A 409 12.99 0.78 29.48
CA VAL A 409 12.98 0.92 28.03
C VAL A 409 13.19 -0.44 27.38
N GLY A 410 12.32 -0.80 26.44
CA GLY A 410 12.48 -1.97 25.57
C GLY A 410 12.61 -1.53 24.11
N THR A 411 13.54 -2.14 23.38
CA THR A 411 13.64 -1.97 21.93
C THR A 411 12.56 -2.79 21.24
N VAL A 412 11.78 -2.13 20.40
CA VAL A 412 10.61 -2.70 19.70
C VAL A 412 10.98 -3.06 18.27
N LEU A 413 11.67 -2.16 17.56
CA LEU A 413 12.26 -2.40 16.24
C LEU A 413 13.70 -1.90 16.22
N GLU A 414 14.62 -2.63 15.60
CA GLU A 414 16.03 -2.24 15.47
C GLU A 414 16.60 -2.51 14.07
N ASN A 415 16.59 -1.48 13.23
CA ASN A 415 17.13 -1.52 11.87
C ASN A 415 16.58 -2.67 11.01
N GLU A 416 15.27 -2.89 11.07
CA GLU A 416 14.60 -3.97 10.37
C GLU A 416 13.46 -3.45 9.51
N ALA A 417 13.21 -4.14 8.39
CA ALA A 417 12.07 -3.81 7.54
C ALA A 417 10.77 -3.99 8.34
N TRP A 418 9.95 -2.95 8.34
CA TRP A 418 8.65 -2.95 8.99
C TRP A 418 7.56 -2.83 7.94
N SER A 419 6.44 -3.49 8.21
CA SER A 419 5.20 -3.33 7.47
C SER A 419 4.12 -2.89 8.44
N PRO A 420 3.21 -1.98 8.04
CA PRO A 420 2.10 -1.55 8.89
C PRO A 420 1.36 -2.72 9.52
N GLY A 421 1.05 -2.61 10.81
CA GLY A 421 0.41 -3.64 11.61
C GLY A 421 0.94 -3.74 13.04
N PRO A 422 0.45 -4.72 13.82
CA PRO A 422 0.74 -4.84 15.25
C PRO A 422 2.19 -5.23 15.52
N ILE A 423 2.87 -4.45 16.35
CA ILE A 423 4.22 -4.75 16.82
C ILE A 423 4.16 -5.15 18.30
N ILE A 424 4.48 -6.42 18.58
CA ILE A 424 4.46 -6.94 19.95
C ILE A 424 5.68 -6.40 20.71
N ALA A 425 5.45 -5.51 21.66
CA ALA A 425 6.50 -4.90 22.46
C ALA A 425 6.80 -5.72 23.72
N ARG A 426 8.08 -5.80 24.09
CA ARG A 426 8.52 -6.40 25.36
C ARG A 426 9.26 -5.35 26.17
N VAL A 427 8.55 -4.71 27.08
CA VAL A 427 9.07 -3.68 27.98
C VAL A 427 8.82 -4.08 29.42
N GLY A 428 9.79 -3.78 30.30
CA GLY A 428 9.69 -4.05 31.71
C GLY A 428 9.76 -5.54 32.06
N THR A 429 9.24 -5.88 33.24
CA THR A 429 9.26 -7.22 33.82
C THR A 429 7.95 -7.98 33.68
N GLY A 430 6.86 -7.29 33.31
CA GLY A 430 5.50 -7.85 33.26
C GLY A 430 4.74 -7.81 34.59
N ASP A 431 5.41 -7.45 35.69
CA ASP A 431 4.81 -7.25 37.02
C ASP A 431 4.82 -5.75 37.42
N ASP A 432 5.05 -4.88 36.44
CA ASP A 432 5.22 -3.44 36.62
C ASP A 432 3.89 -2.68 36.46
N GLN A 433 3.83 -1.44 36.94
CA GLN A 433 2.61 -0.63 36.85
C GLN A 433 2.27 -0.30 35.37
N VAL A 434 1.08 -0.72 34.93
CA VAL A 434 0.59 -0.49 33.56
C VAL A 434 0.01 0.92 33.34
N ASN A 435 -0.67 1.47 34.36
CA ASN A 435 -1.30 2.79 34.29
C ASN A 435 -0.26 3.89 34.56
N GLY A 436 -0.06 4.79 33.60
CA GLY A 436 0.95 5.84 33.68
C GLY A 436 1.39 6.33 32.31
N ARG A 437 2.49 7.07 32.28
CA ARG A 437 3.04 7.62 31.02
C ARG A 437 3.81 6.53 30.29
N TRP A 438 3.37 6.21 29.08
CA TRP A 438 4.15 5.43 28.13
C TRP A 438 4.80 6.39 27.13
N THR A 439 6.06 6.14 26.78
CA THR A 439 6.81 7.02 25.87
C THR A 439 7.42 6.25 24.72
N LEU A 440 7.01 6.58 23.50
CA LEU A 440 7.65 6.14 22.28
C LEU A 440 8.92 6.96 22.05
N HIS A 441 10.00 6.28 21.68
CA HIS A 441 11.24 6.88 21.26
C HIS A 441 11.58 6.42 19.85
N LEU A 442 11.81 7.39 18.96
CA LEU A 442 12.18 7.14 17.57
C LEU A 442 13.55 7.76 17.30
N ARG A 443 14.39 7.03 16.58
CA ARG A 443 15.68 7.51 16.09
C ARG A 443 15.88 7.02 14.67
N ASP A 444 16.00 7.94 13.74
CA ASP A 444 16.49 7.65 12.39
C ASP A 444 18.02 7.61 12.41
N THR A 445 18.59 6.47 12.00
CA THR A 445 20.04 6.25 12.05
C THR A 445 20.76 6.65 10.76
N VAL A 446 20.03 6.96 9.69
CA VAL A 446 20.60 7.25 8.36
C VAL A 446 20.02 8.55 7.80
N SER A 447 20.87 9.57 7.68
CA SER A 447 20.46 10.87 7.13
C SER A 447 20.16 10.83 5.62
N GLY A 448 19.30 11.75 5.16
CA GLY A 448 19.05 12.01 3.73
C GLY A 448 17.68 11.57 3.23
N GLN A 449 16.84 11.00 4.10
CA GLN A 449 15.46 10.63 3.85
C GLN A 449 14.62 10.94 5.09
N THR A 450 14.09 12.16 5.16
CA THR A 450 13.24 12.56 6.29
C THR A 450 11.94 11.77 6.21
N GLY A 451 11.66 10.92 7.20
CA GLY A 451 10.31 10.46 7.44
C GLY A 451 9.59 11.26 8.52
N GLN A 452 8.30 10.99 8.63
CA GLN A 452 7.37 11.71 9.48
C GLN A 452 6.57 10.70 10.31
N LEU A 453 6.52 10.93 11.62
CA LEU A 453 5.54 10.31 12.49
C LEU A 453 4.22 11.05 12.30
N THR A 454 3.17 10.34 11.91
CA THR A 454 1.81 10.89 11.79
C THR A 454 0.95 10.53 12.99
N GLY A 455 1.29 9.45 13.70
CA GLY A 455 0.69 9.07 14.97
C GLY A 455 1.22 7.72 15.46
N TRP A 456 0.71 7.27 16.60
CA TRP A 456 0.88 5.89 17.06
C TRP A 456 -0.17 5.51 18.08
N SER A 457 -0.54 4.23 18.11
CA SER A 457 -1.41 3.65 19.13
C SER A 457 -0.68 2.62 19.98
N LEU A 458 -1.14 2.47 21.22
CA LEU A 458 -0.63 1.51 22.17
C LEU A 458 -1.78 0.73 22.79
N TYR A 459 -1.98 -0.47 22.28
CA TYR A 459 -2.85 -1.46 22.90
C TYR A 459 -2.19 -2.03 24.15
N LEU A 460 -2.88 -1.92 25.27
CA LEU A 460 -2.47 -2.49 26.54
C LEU A 460 -3.57 -3.41 27.06
N LEU A 461 -3.25 -4.69 27.17
CA LEU A 461 -4.04 -5.62 27.95
C LEU A 461 -3.37 -5.86 29.29
N SER A 462 -4.16 -5.77 30.36
CA SER A 462 -3.70 -5.86 31.74
C SER A 462 -4.33 -7.02 32.49
N ARG A 463 -3.83 -7.27 33.70
CA ARG A 463 -4.46 -8.16 34.68
C ARG A 463 -4.25 -7.66 36.11
N TRP A 464 -4.98 -8.26 37.05
CA TRP A 464 -4.66 -8.14 38.47
C TRP A 464 -3.46 -9.02 38.84
N ASP A 465 -2.57 -8.48 39.66
CA ASP A 465 -1.48 -9.22 40.32
C ASP A 465 -1.99 -10.05 41.52
#